data_AF-W6Q2J2-F1
#
_entry.id   AF-W6Q2J2-F1
#
_cell.length_a   1.000
_cell.length_b   1.000
_cell.length_c   1.000
_cell.angle_alpha   90.00
_cell.angle_beta   90.00
_cell.angle_gamma   90.00
#
_symmetry.space_group_name_H-M   'P 1'
#
loop_
_entity.id
_entity.type
_entity.pdbx_description
1 polymer ?
#
loop_
_entity_poly.entity_id
_entity_poly.type
_entity_poly.pdbx_seq_one_letter_code
_entity_poly.pdbx_strand_id
1 'polypeptide(L)'
;MEKLSEQPTPVTQEDFAIGMGPAYTTGKYLCRLAENEDTLTLMHIYKQIPLIDTEPEDSTVRKEQACGPRKHVELGAMKRFTENGCTATPSLLVYQIGKQDEVDLVSGGYITYLVWEKVPGDPLDIEQFWMYPYKKRQKIRKSFQKAYRFVIRA
;
A
#
# COMPACT_ATOMS: atom_id res chain seq x y z
N MET A 1 1.53 -16.77 -4.69
CA MET A 1 1.73 -15.32 -4.51
C MET A 1 3.00 -14.93 -5.24
N GLU A 2 2.99 -13.83 -5.99
CA GLU A 2 4.13 -13.31 -6.74
C GLU A 2 4.48 -11.91 -6.22
N LYS A 3 5.76 -11.65 -5.94
CA LYS A 3 6.24 -10.33 -5.48
C LYS A 3 6.41 -9.41 -6.68
N LEU A 4 5.72 -8.26 -6.65
CA LEU A 4 5.78 -7.25 -7.72
C LEU A 4 6.79 -6.14 -7.40
N SER A 5 6.82 -5.67 -6.15
CA SER A 5 7.75 -4.63 -5.72
C SER A 5 7.91 -4.62 -4.20
N GLU A 6 8.99 -4.03 -3.72
CA GLU A 6 9.18 -3.68 -2.31
C GLU A 6 9.86 -2.33 -2.22
N GLN A 7 9.33 -1.45 -1.39
CA GLN A 7 9.80 -0.07 -1.25
C GLN A 7 9.94 0.27 0.23
N PRO A 8 11.17 0.43 0.75
CA PRO A 8 11.40 0.88 2.10
C PRO A 8 11.21 2.41 2.23
N THR A 9 10.66 2.82 3.36
CA THR A 9 10.61 4.19 3.86
C THR A 9 11.47 4.20 5.14
N PRO A 10 12.79 4.38 5.00
CA PRO A 10 13.70 4.37 6.13
C PRO A 10 13.54 5.67 6.94
N VAL A 11 13.86 5.61 8.23
CA VAL A 11 13.76 6.73 9.17
C VAL A 11 14.97 6.66 10.12
N THR A 12 15.59 7.80 10.38
CA THR A 12 16.71 7.91 11.33
C THR A 12 16.20 7.89 12.77
N GLN A 13 17.10 7.66 13.74
CA GLN A 13 16.74 7.80 15.16
C GLN A 13 16.27 9.22 15.52
N GLU A 14 16.89 10.25 14.94
CA GLU A 14 16.52 11.65 15.18
C GLU A 14 15.11 11.97 14.69
N ASP A 15 14.80 11.59 13.45
CA ASP A 15 13.48 11.78 12.85
C ASP A 15 12.38 11.03 13.61
N PHE A 16 12.70 9.82 14.07
CA PHE A 16 11.81 9.04 14.91
C PHE A 16 11.55 9.73 16.25
N ALA A 17 12.61 10.24 16.90
CA ALA A 17 12.54 10.90 18.20
C ALA A 17 11.70 12.20 18.16
N ILE A 18 11.68 12.92 17.03
CA ILE A 18 10.83 14.11 16.85
C ILE A 18 9.41 13.78 16.35
N GLY A 19 9.06 12.50 16.22
CA GLY A 19 7.70 12.05 15.93
C GLY A 19 7.34 11.96 14.44
N MET A 20 8.30 11.81 13.53
CA MET A 20 8.01 11.57 12.09
C MET A 20 7.39 10.18 11.81
N GLY A 21 7.35 9.34 12.84
CA GLY A 21 6.79 7.99 12.80
C GLY A 21 7.85 6.93 12.47
N PRO A 22 7.48 5.64 12.53
CA PRO A 22 8.41 4.53 12.35
C PRO A 22 8.93 4.42 10.92
N ALA A 23 10.09 3.80 10.77
CA ALA A 23 10.53 3.21 9.49
C ALA A 23 9.63 2.04 9.11
N TYR A 24 9.34 1.86 7.83
CA TYR A 24 8.55 0.73 7.34
C TYR A 24 8.87 0.38 5.90
N THR A 25 8.52 -0.82 5.47
CA THR A 25 8.55 -1.23 4.06
C THR A 25 7.15 -1.51 3.56
N THR A 26 6.94 -1.27 2.26
CA THR A 26 5.71 -1.63 1.56
C THR A 26 6.02 -2.67 0.50
N GLY A 27 5.56 -3.90 0.71
CA GLY A 27 5.64 -4.97 -0.27
C GLY A 27 4.34 -5.08 -1.06
N LYS A 28 4.42 -5.15 -2.39
CA LYS A 28 3.29 -5.36 -3.29
C LYS A 28 3.36 -6.74 -3.92
N TYR A 29 2.24 -7.44 -3.89
CA TYR A 29 2.13 -8.82 -4.33
C TYR A 29 0.92 -9.03 -5.22
N LEU A 30 1.07 -9.87 -6.24
CA LEU A 30 -0.03 -10.46 -7.00
C LEU A 30 -0.44 -11.77 -6.33
N CYS A 31 -1.73 -11.90 -6.03
CA CYS A 31 -2.30 -13.01 -5.30
C CYS A 31 -3.47 -13.63 -6.06
N ARG A 32 -3.86 -14.83 -5.64
CA ARG A 32 -5.10 -15.50 -6.03
C ARG A 32 -5.90 -15.75 -4.76
N LEU A 33 -7.22 -15.63 -4.83
CA LEU A 33 -8.08 -15.98 -3.70
C LEU A 33 -8.11 -17.51 -3.56
N ALA A 34 -8.00 -18.02 -2.33
CA ALA A 34 -8.04 -19.45 -2.08
C ALA A 34 -9.39 -20.07 -2.48
N GLU A 35 -10.47 -19.31 -2.36
CA GLU A 35 -11.83 -19.72 -2.71
C GLU A 35 -12.08 -19.69 -4.23
N ASN A 36 -11.26 -18.96 -4.99
CA ASN A 36 -11.37 -18.85 -6.44
C ASN A 36 -9.99 -18.50 -7.04
N GLU A 37 -9.28 -19.52 -7.50
CA GLU A 37 -7.93 -19.38 -8.03
C GLU A 37 -7.86 -18.56 -9.34
N ASP A 38 -8.97 -18.40 -10.06
CA ASP A 38 -9.02 -17.60 -11.28
C ASP A 38 -9.09 -16.09 -10.99
N THR A 39 -9.50 -15.71 -9.77
CA THR A 39 -9.59 -14.30 -9.38
C THR A 39 -8.24 -13.80 -8.89
N LEU A 40 -7.59 -13.00 -9.72
CA LEU A 40 -6.39 -12.26 -9.35
C LEU A 40 -6.72 -11.07 -8.44
N THR A 41 -5.91 -10.91 -7.40
CA THR A 41 -5.98 -9.79 -6.45
C THR A 41 -4.62 -9.17 -6.26
N LEU A 42 -4.59 -7.93 -5.80
CA LEU A 42 -3.37 -7.26 -5.37
C LEU A 42 -3.35 -7.18 -3.85
N MET A 43 -2.18 -7.40 -3.28
CA MET A 43 -1.95 -7.26 -1.85
C MET A 43 -0.81 -6.29 -1.58
N HIS A 44 -1.03 -5.35 -0.66
CA HIS A 44 0.04 -4.60 -0.02
C HIS A 44 0.26 -5.10 1.40
N ILE A 45 1.53 -5.21 1.78
CA ILE A 45 1.98 -5.46 3.14
C ILE A 45 2.79 -4.24 3.58
N TYR A 46 2.29 -3.52 4.58
CA TYR A 46 3.06 -2.55 5.33
C TYR A 46 3.67 -3.25 6.54
N LYS A 47 4.99 -3.26 6.65
CA LYS A 47 5.70 -3.88 7.78
C LYS A 47 6.70 -2.89 8.36
N GLN A 48 6.65 -2.68 9.68
CA GLN A 48 7.66 -1.87 10.35
C GLN A 48 9.04 -2.52 10.19
N ILE A 49 10.06 -1.72 9.91
CA ILE A 49 11.45 -2.16 9.79
C ILE A 49 12.30 -1.39 10.79
N PRO A 50 13.54 -1.83 11.09
CA PRO A 50 14.42 -1.11 11.99
C PRO A 50 14.71 0.30 11.49
N LEU A 51 15.03 1.20 12.41
CA LEU A 51 15.57 2.52 12.09
C LEU A 51 16.95 2.38 11.44
N ILE A 52 17.34 3.38 10.65
CA ILE A 52 18.66 3.43 10.00
C ILE A 52 19.75 3.26 11.07
N ASP A 53 20.75 2.45 10.73
CA ASP A 53 21.93 2.08 11.54
C ASP A 53 21.62 1.19 12.76
N THR A 54 20.36 0.78 12.93
CA THR A 54 19.96 -0.16 14.00
C THR A 54 19.67 -1.58 13.51
N GLU A 55 19.77 -1.81 12.20
CA GLU A 55 19.65 -3.14 11.60
C GLU A 55 20.61 -4.18 12.17
N PRO A 56 21.90 -3.86 12.45
CA PRO A 56 22.84 -4.85 13.01
C PRO A 56 22.67 -5.05 14.52
N GLU A 57 21.87 -4.23 15.19
CA GLU A 57 21.68 -4.28 16.63
C GLU A 57 20.90 -5.53 17.07
N ASP A 58 21.02 -5.85 18.36
CA ASP A 58 20.31 -6.94 19.00
C ASP A 58 18.79 -6.79 18.86
N SER A 59 18.09 -7.92 18.82
CA SER A 59 16.62 -7.94 18.69
C SER A 59 15.92 -7.18 19.82
N THR A 60 16.51 -7.12 21.02
CA THR A 60 16.01 -6.33 22.14
C THR A 60 16.01 -4.83 21.84
N VAL A 61 17.08 -4.31 21.24
CA VAL A 61 17.18 -2.89 20.85
C VAL A 61 16.18 -2.57 19.75
N ARG A 62 16.05 -3.45 18.75
CA ARG A 62 15.06 -3.27 17.68
C ARG A 62 13.61 -3.37 18.19
N LYS A 63 13.34 -4.23 19.18
CA LYS A 63 12.01 -4.37 19.82
C LYS A 63 11.56 -3.07 20.49
N GLU A 64 12.47 -2.29 21.06
CA GLU A 64 12.13 -1.00 21.69
C GLU A 64 11.61 0.04 20.67
N GLN A 65 11.89 -0.15 19.38
CA GLN A 65 11.42 0.72 18.30
C GLN A 65 9.96 0.42 17.91
N ALA A 66 9.39 -0.70 18.37
CA ALA A 66 8.04 -1.13 18.02
C ALA A 66 7.01 -0.05 18.35
N CYS A 67 6.21 0.33 17.35
CA CYS A 67 5.11 1.27 17.54
C CYS A 67 3.75 0.59 17.33
N GLY A 68 2.70 1.23 17.82
CA GLY A 68 1.33 0.81 17.57
C GLY A 68 0.96 0.89 16.07
N PRO A 69 -0.22 0.35 15.69
CA PRO A 69 -0.66 0.34 14.31
C PRO A 69 -0.64 1.71 13.64
N ARG A 70 0.08 1.83 12.52
CA ARG A 70 0.11 3.04 11.70
C ARG A 70 -1.13 3.10 10.82
N LYS A 71 -1.83 4.23 10.83
CA LYS A 71 -2.93 4.48 9.88
C LYS A 71 -2.35 4.91 8.53
N HIS A 72 -2.22 3.98 7.60
CA HIS A 72 -1.84 4.31 6.22
C HIS A 72 -3.03 4.96 5.49
N VAL A 73 -2.75 6.05 4.77
CA VAL A 73 -3.76 6.79 3.99
C VAL A 73 -4.46 5.89 2.98
N GLU A 74 -3.73 4.94 2.37
CA GLU A 74 -4.26 3.96 1.41
C GLU A 74 -5.41 3.15 2.03
N LEU A 75 -5.23 2.59 3.23
CA LEU A 75 -6.28 1.82 3.89
C LEU A 75 -7.54 2.66 4.15
N GLY A 76 -7.35 3.88 4.67
CA GLY A 76 -8.47 4.78 4.92
C GLY A 76 -9.23 5.14 3.64
N ALA A 77 -8.51 5.46 2.58
CA ALA A 77 -9.09 5.80 1.29
C ALA A 77 -9.82 4.60 0.66
N MET A 78 -9.21 3.42 0.62
CA MET A 78 -9.81 2.22 0.03
C MET A 78 -11.07 1.78 0.78
N LYS A 79 -11.03 1.82 2.12
CA LYS A 79 -12.20 1.54 2.95
C LYS A 79 -13.34 2.49 2.60
N ARG A 80 -13.06 3.80 2.60
CA ARG A 80 -14.03 4.85 2.24
C ARG A 80 -14.62 4.64 0.85
N PHE A 81 -13.79 4.40 -0.16
CA PHE A 81 -14.27 4.22 -1.53
C PHE A 81 -15.14 2.98 -1.69
N THR A 82 -14.77 1.88 -1.04
CA THR A 82 -15.53 0.62 -1.08
C THR A 82 -16.88 0.75 -0.38
N GLU A 83 -16.90 1.34 0.83
CA GLU A 83 -18.12 1.53 1.62
C GLU A 83 -19.14 2.43 0.91
N ASN A 84 -18.68 3.38 0.09
CA ASN A 84 -19.55 4.26 -0.70
C ASN A 84 -19.86 3.71 -2.11
N GLY A 85 -19.43 2.48 -2.43
CA GLY A 85 -19.69 1.87 -3.74
C GLY A 85 -19.04 2.63 -4.90
N CYS A 86 -17.86 3.22 -4.69
CA CYS A 86 -17.15 3.94 -5.74
C CYS A 86 -16.70 2.98 -6.85
N THR A 87 -17.27 3.13 -8.05
CA THR A 87 -16.96 2.27 -9.22
C THR A 87 -15.71 2.70 -9.98
N ALA A 88 -15.06 3.79 -9.56
CA ALA A 88 -13.85 4.31 -10.20
C ALA A 88 -12.53 3.83 -9.55
N THR A 89 -12.62 3.07 -8.47
CA THR A 89 -11.48 2.51 -7.74
C THR A 89 -11.68 1.01 -7.53
N PRO A 90 -10.61 0.21 -7.41
CA PRO A 90 -10.74 -1.18 -7.01
C PRO A 90 -11.41 -1.32 -5.65
N SER A 91 -12.23 -2.35 -5.47
CA SER A 91 -12.86 -2.63 -4.17
C SER A 91 -11.84 -3.25 -3.21
N LEU A 92 -11.83 -2.77 -1.97
CA LEU A 92 -11.12 -3.42 -0.87
C LEU A 92 -11.84 -4.73 -0.56
N LEU A 93 -11.12 -5.84 -0.62
CA LEU A 93 -11.67 -7.17 -0.37
C LEU A 93 -11.48 -7.58 1.09
N VAL A 94 -10.26 -7.41 1.61
CA VAL A 94 -9.93 -7.70 3.01
C VAL A 94 -8.76 -6.84 3.46
N TYR A 95 -8.71 -6.57 4.76
CA TYR A 95 -7.53 -6.01 5.40
C TYR A 95 -7.35 -6.63 6.78
N GLN A 96 -6.10 -6.70 7.23
CA GLN A 96 -5.75 -7.16 8.57
C GLN A 96 -4.68 -6.27 9.14
N ILE A 97 -4.90 -5.79 10.37
CA ILE A 97 -3.93 -5.03 11.14
C ILE A 97 -3.45 -5.95 12.27
N GLY A 98 -2.14 -6.04 12.43
CA GLY A 98 -1.52 -6.92 13.41
C GLY A 98 -0.21 -6.38 13.95
N LYS A 99 0.48 -7.25 14.68
CA LYS A 99 1.82 -7.04 15.22
C LYS A 99 2.76 -8.12 14.69
N GLN A 100 4.03 -7.77 14.61
CA GLN A 100 5.13 -8.65 14.24
C GLN A 100 5.46 -9.62 15.38
N ASP A 101 5.89 -10.82 14.99
CA ASP A 101 6.21 -11.90 15.92
C ASP A 101 7.56 -11.64 16.63
N GLU A 102 7.88 -12.41 17.67
CA GLU A 102 9.11 -12.23 18.45
C GLU A 102 10.40 -12.42 17.62
N VAL A 103 10.34 -13.17 16.52
CA VAL A 103 11.47 -13.45 15.63
C VAL A 103 11.60 -12.48 14.46
N ASP A 104 10.65 -11.55 14.30
CA ASP A 104 10.69 -10.55 13.24
C ASP A 104 11.76 -9.47 13.48
N LEU A 105 12.02 -8.66 12.45
CA LEU A 105 13.02 -7.59 12.53
C LEU A 105 12.69 -6.53 13.58
N VAL A 106 11.41 -6.24 13.80
CA VAL A 106 10.95 -5.34 14.87
C VAL A 106 9.85 -6.05 15.63
N SER A 107 10.23 -6.89 16.58
CA SER A 107 9.32 -7.69 17.39
C SER A 107 8.27 -6.80 18.06
N GLY A 108 6.98 -7.14 17.92
CA GLY A 108 5.87 -6.34 18.43
C GLY A 108 5.55 -5.06 17.65
N GLY A 109 6.38 -4.69 16.66
CA GLY A 109 6.10 -3.61 15.71
C GLY A 109 4.89 -3.91 14.85
N TYR A 110 4.32 -2.92 14.16
CA TYR A 110 3.09 -3.15 13.40
C TYR A 110 3.35 -3.90 12.08
N ILE A 111 2.32 -4.61 11.63
CA ILE A 111 2.20 -5.16 10.27
C ILE A 111 0.76 -5.00 9.79
N THR A 112 0.55 -4.64 8.53
CA THR A 112 -0.79 -4.44 7.97
C THR A 112 -0.87 -5.01 6.56
N TYR A 113 -1.88 -5.84 6.33
CA TYR A 113 -2.19 -6.46 5.05
C TYR A 113 -3.42 -5.78 4.46
N LEU A 114 -3.35 -5.36 3.21
CA LEU A 114 -4.50 -4.90 2.42
C LEU A 114 -4.59 -5.74 1.16
N VAL A 115 -5.78 -6.23 0.83
CA VAL A 115 -6.04 -6.97 -0.39
C VAL A 115 -7.21 -6.34 -1.14
N TRP A 116 -7.06 -6.16 -2.44
CA TRP A 116 -8.09 -5.59 -3.30
C TRP A 116 -8.10 -6.23 -4.69
N GLU A 117 -9.15 -5.91 -5.43
CA GLU A 117 -9.38 -6.41 -6.78
C GLU A 117 -8.26 -6.01 -7.74
N LYS A 118 -7.77 -6.96 -8.56
CA LYS A 118 -6.98 -6.60 -9.73
C LYS A 118 -7.92 -6.21 -10.88
N VAL A 119 -7.99 -4.92 -11.16
CA VAL A 119 -8.78 -4.39 -12.29
C VAL A 119 -8.08 -4.62 -13.63
N PRO A 120 -8.84 -4.83 -14.73
CA PRO A 120 -8.28 -4.94 -16.06
C PRO A 120 -7.75 -3.58 -16.56
N GLY A 121 -6.74 -3.65 -17.43
CA GLY A 121 -6.14 -2.49 -18.09
C GLY A 121 -4.67 -2.30 -17.74
N ASP A 122 -4.05 -1.38 -18.47
CA ASP A 122 -2.64 -1.06 -18.35
C ASP A 122 -2.46 0.30 -17.66
N PRO A 123 -1.42 0.46 -16.82
CA PRO A 123 -1.02 1.76 -16.32
C PRO A 123 -0.80 2.72 -17.49
N LEU A 124 -1.40 3.91 -17.40
CA LEU A 124 -1.16 4.96 -18.39
C LEU A 124 0.20 5.58 -18.11
N ASP A 125 1.19 5.19 -18.90
CA ASP A 125 2.51 5.80 -18.85
C ASP A 125 2.45 7.28 -19.28
N ILE A 126 3.21 8.14 -18.57
CA ILE A 126 3.15 9.59 -18.75
C ILE A 126 3.79 10.00 -20.08
N GLU A 127 4.90 9.38 -20.48
CA GLU A 127 5.59 9.68 -21.73
C GLU A 127 4.72 9.22 -22.91
N GLN A 128 4.21 7.99 -22.83
CA GLN A 128 3.31 7.42 -23.82
C GLN A 128 2.04 8.25 -23.96
N PHE A 129 1.49 8.77 -22.86
CA PHE A 129 0.34 9.66 -22.90
C PHE A 129 0.61 10.89 -23.77
N TRP A 130 1.76 11.54 -23.60
CA TRP A 130 2.13 12.75 -24.35
C TRP A 130 2.44 12.47 -25.82
N MET A 131 2.95 11.28 -26.13
CA MET A 131 3.16 10.82 -27.50
C MET A 131 1.84 10.60 -28.27
N TYR A 132 0.71 10.42 -27.58
CA TYR A 132 -0.56 10.21 -28.27
C TYR A 132 -1.06 11.47 -29.01
N PRO A 133 -1.74 11.29 -30.16
CA PRO A 133 -2.41 12.38 -30.85
C PRO A 133 -3.36 13.14 -29.92
N TYR A 134 -3.48 14.46 -30.11
CA TYR A 134 -4.28 15.32 -29.26
C TYR A 134 -5.71 14.78 -29.04
N LYS A 135 -6.36 14.27 -30.09
CA LYS A 135 -7.71 13.68 -30.00
C LYS A 135 -7.76 12.50 -29.02
N LYS A 136 -6.75 11.62 -28.98
CA LYS A 136 -6.70 10.48 -28.05
C LYS A 136 -6.45 10.95 -26.62
N ARG A 137 -5.53 11.90 -26.40
CA ARG A 137 -5.31 12.54 -25.09
C ARG A 137 -6.58 13.19 -24.55
N GLN A 138 -7.35 13.87 -25.39
CA GLN A 138 -8.63 14.48 -25.01
C GLN A 138 -9.67 13.44 -24.58
N LYS A 139 -9.76 12.29 -25.27
CA LYS A 139 -10.63 11.18 -24.84
C LYS A 139 -10.23 10.66 -23.46
N ILE A 140 -8.94 10.40 -23.24
CA ILE A 140 -8.41 9.93 -21.95
C ILE A 140 -8.74 10.94 -20.84
N ARG A 141 -8.49 12.23 -21.04
CA ARG A 141 -8.81 13.28 -20.06
C ARG A 141 -10.29 13.32 -19.72
N LYS A 142 -11.18 13.22 -20.71
CA LYS A 142 -12.64 13.17 -20.47
C LYS A 142 -13.05 11.95 -19.66
N SER A 143 -12.49 10.78 -19.97
CA SER A 143 -12.72 9.55 -19.19
C SER A 143 -12.24 9.70 -17.75
N PHE A 144 -11.02 10.21 -17.55
CA PHE A 144 -10.46 10.46 -16.22
C PHE A 144 -11.31 11.47 -15.44
N GLN A 145 -11.72 12.58 -16.06
CA GLN A 145 -12.59 13.58 -15.42
C GLN A 145 -13.93 12.97 -14.97
N LYS A 146 -14.51 12.06 -15.77
CA LYS A 146 -15.73 11.33 -15.39
C LYS A 146 -15.47 10.42 -14.19
N ALA A 147 -14.40 9.62 -14.22
CA ALA A 147 -14.02 8.73 -13.13
C ALA A 147 -13.74 9.49 -11.82
N TYR A 148 -13.00 10.59 -11.91
CA TYR A 148 -12.63 11.43 -10.77
C TYR A 148 -13.85 12.00 -10.03
N ARG A 149 -14.97 12.24 -10.73
CA ARG A 149 -16.23 12.66 -10.09
C ARG A 149 -16.81 11.62 -9.16
N PHE A 150 -16.57 10.33 -9.38
CA PHE A 150 -16.98 9.28 -8.44
C PHE A 150 -16.09 9.26 -7.21
N VAL A 151 -14.77 9.47 -7.40
CA VAL A 151 -13.80 9.51 -6.30
C VAL A 151 -14.07 10.67 -5.34
N ILE A 152 -14.32 11.88 -5.85
CA ILE A 152 -14.56 13.06 -4.99
C ILE A 152 -15.92 13.07 -4.28
N ARG A 153 -16.84 12.18 -4.69
CA ARG A 153 -18.19 12.07 -4.11
C ARG A 153 -18.33 10.90 -3.13
N ALA A 154 -17.32 10.04 -3.08
CA ALA A 154 -17.23 8.97 -2.09
C ALA A 154 -16.87 9.53 -0.70
#